data_AF-A0A928L6T6-F1
#
_entry.id   AF-A0A928L6T6-F1
#
_cell.length_a   1.000
_cell.length_b   1.000
_cell.length_c   1.000
_cell.angle_alpha   90.00
_cell.angle_beta   90.00
_cell.angle_gamma   90.00
#
_symmetry.space_group_name_H-M   'P 1'
#
loop_
_entity.id
_entity.type
_entity.pdbx_description
1 polymer ?
#
loop_
_entity_poly.entity_id
_entity_poly.type
_entity_poly.pdbx_seq_one_letter_code
_entity_poly.pdbx_strand_id
1 'polypeptide(L)'
;MTAEEINNLLQGSPDEMYRALLKELGRYVYVIVFNKLRSCGTNEDVEECVSDVFAELFIAVEDGNVQDVKALAGTIARRRTIDTFRKLSASGRKTVSVDDEEFPELVDAINVENASDNNEVRRILINEINALGEPDSTILIQKFYYNRTSAEIAKTVRMTASSVRSRCTRAMERLRTSLTAIGITR
;
A
#
# COMPACT_ATOMS: atom_id res chain seq x y z
N MET A 1 5.37 -8.10 17.52
CA MET A 1 5.45 -7.49 18.85
C MET A 1 4.07 -7.36 19.46
N THR A 2 3.86 -8.00 20.60
CA THR A 2 2.64 -7.88 21.41
C THR A 2 2.69 -6.61 22.27
N ALA A 3 1.53 -6.12 22.69
CA ALA A 3 1.42 -4.98 23.61
C ALA A 3 2.25 -5.17 24.89
N GLU A 4 2.41 -6.40 25.36
CA GLU A 4 3.20 -6.74 26.54
C GLU A 4 4.71 -6.59 26.31
N GLU A 5 5.21 -7.00 25.14
CA GLU A 5 6.61 -6.78 24.74
C GLU A 5 6.93 -5.29 24.58
N ILE A 6 6.00 -4.52 24.03
CA ILE A 6 6.14 -3.06 23.86
C ILE A 6 6.12 -2.36 25.21
N ASN A 7 5.21 -2.74 26.11
CA ASN A 7 5.16 -2.18 27.46
C ASN A 7 6.45 -2.49 28.24
N ASN A 8 7.01 -3.70 28.10
CA ASN A 8 8.31 -4.03 28.70
C ASN A 8 9.46 -3.19 28.13
N LEU A 9 9.44 -2.90 26.82
CA LEU A 9 10.41 -2.01 26.17
C LEU A 9 10.25 -0.54 26.59
N LEU A 10 9.02 -0.08 26.82
CA LEU A 10 8.71 1.26 27.33
C LEU A 10 9.21 1.49 28.77
N GLN A 11 9.30 0.42 29.58
CA GLN A 11 9.89 0.47 30.92
C GLN A 11 11.44 0.52 30.89
N GLY A 12 12.05 0.24 29.73
CA GLY A 12 13.49 0.31 29.49
C GLY A 12 13.97 1.70 29.03
N SER A 13 15.14 1.75 28.37
CA SER A 13 15.61 2.99 27.73
C SER A 13 14.86 3.24 26.41
N PRO A 14 14.42 4.47 26.11
CA PRO A 14 13.81 4.81 24.82
C PRO A 14 14.63 4.37 23.60
N ASP A 15 15.96 4.42 23.71
CA ASP A 15 16.88 4.05 22.63
C ASP A 15 16.81 2.55 22.29
N GLU A 16 16.61 1.68 23.29
CA GLU A 16 16.46 0.25 23.10
C GLU A 16 15.13 -0.09 22.42
N MET A 17 14.06 0.59 22.84
CA MET A 17 12.74 0.48 22.21
C MET A 17 12.81 0.87 20.72
N TYR A 18 13.38 2.03 20.40
CA TYR A 18 13.47 2.49 19.00
C TYR A 18 14.25 1.50 18.13
N ARG A 19 15.37 0.97 18.63
CA ARG A 19 16.18 -0.03 17.90
C ARG A 19 15.40 -1.33 17.68
N ALA A 20 14.65 -1.79 18.67
CA ALA A 20 13.80 -2.98 18.56
C ALA A 20 12.73 -2.79 17.49
N LEU A 21 12.02 -1.66 17.51
CA LEU A 21 10.99 -1.31 16.53
C LEU A 21 11.55 -1.21 15.11
N LEU A 22 12.70 -0.55 14.93
CA LEU A 22 13.38 -0.47 13.63
C LEU A 22 13.78 -1.84 13.10
N LYS A 23 14.33 -2.70 13.96
CA LYS A 23 14.76 -4.05 13.58
C LYS A 23 13.58 -4.91 13.13
N GLU A 24 12.44 -4.81 13.82
CA GLU A 24 11.27 -5.63 13.52
C GLU A 24 10.46 -5.12 12.33
N LEU A 25 10.24 -3.80 12.26
CA LEU A 25 9.29 -3.19 11.33
C LEU A 25 9.99 -2.52 10.14
N GLY A 26 11.31 -2.33 10.17
CA GLY A 26 12.06 -1.57 9.17
C GLY A 26 11.79 -2.06 7.75
N ARG A 27 11.92 -3.38 7.53
CA ARG A 27 11.63 -3.99 6.21
C ARG A 27 10.16 -3.84 5.81
N TYR A 28 9.25 -4.00 6.76
CA TYR A 28 7.81 -3.92 6.51
C TYR A 28 7.39 -2.51 6.08
N VAL A 29 7.80 -1.49 6.84
CA VAL A 29 7.56 -0.07 6.51
C VAL A 29 8.23 0.29 5.19
N TYR A 30 9.50 -0.09 4.99
CA TYR A 30 10.22 0.19 3.75
C TYR A 30 9.49 -0.35 2.53
N VAL A 31 8.99 -1.59 2.58
CA VAL A 31 8.26 -2.20 1.44
C VAL A 31 6.97 -1.44 1.13
N ILE A 32 6.22 -0.96 2.14
CA ILE A 32 5.01 -0.15 1.93
C ILE A 32 5.36 1.15 1.21
N VAL A 33 6.35 1.89 1.74
CA VAL A 33 6.78 3.18 1.21
C VAL A 33 7.34 3.03 -0.21
N PHE A 34 8.30 2.12 -0.39
CA PHE A 34 8.98 1.87 -1.66
C PHE A 34 7.99 1.50 -2.76
N ASN A 35 7.06 0.58 -2.49
CA ASN A 35 6.12 0.13 -3.52
C ASN A 35 5.23 1.26 -4.06
N LYS A 36 4.89 2.24 -3.22
CA LYS A 36 4.06 3.37 -3.64
C LYS A 36 4.87 4.48 -4.30
N LEU A 37 6.08 4.77 -3.81
CA LEU A 37 6.89 5.90 -4.27
C LEU A 37 7.85 5.55 -5.41
N ARG A 38 8.20 4.27 -5.64
CA ARG A 38 9.16 3.83 -6.67
C ARG A 38 8.90 4.32 -8.10
N SER A 39 7.67 4.77 -8.40
CA SER A 39 7.29 5.27 -9.73
C SER A 39 7.41 6.78 -9.88
N CYS A 40 7.56 7.53 -8.79
CA CYS A 40 7.51 9.00 -8.79
C CYS A 40 8.54 9.69 -7.88
N GLY A 41 9.12 8.98 -6.92
CA GLY A 41 10.14 9.47 -6.00
C GLY A 41 11.50 8.82 -6.21
N THR A 42 12.54 9.43 -5.65
CA THR A 42 13.90 8.89 -5.58
C THR A 42 14.07 7.95 -4.39
N ASN A 43 15.26 7.36 -4.24
CA ASN A 43 15.57 6.56 -3.05
C ASN A 43 15.60 7.44 -1.80
N GLU A 44 16.06 8.69 -1.93
CA GLU A 44 16.06 9.67 -0.85
C GLU A 44 14.63 10.01 -0.41
N ASP A 45 13.69 10.20 -1.35
CA ASP A 45 12.28 10.43 -1.02
C ASP A 45 11.67 9.23 -0.25
N VAL A 46 12.10 8.00 -0.58
CA VAL A 46 11.70 6.78 0.13
C VAL A 46 12.28 6.76 1.55
N GLU A 47 13.56 7.03 1.70
CA GLU A 47 14.25 7.03 3.00
C GLU A 47 13.71 8.12 3.93
N GLU A 48 13.43 9.31 3.41
CA GLU A 48 12.80 10.40 4.14
C GLU A 48 11.41 9.99 4.63
N CYS A 49 10.58 9.42 3.73
CA CYS A 49 9.24 8.98 4.10
C CYS A 49 9.27 7.83 5.13
N VAL A 50 10.21 6.88 5.03
CA VAL A 50 10.40 5.83 6.05
C VAL A 50 10.77 6.44 7.40
N SER A 51 11.68 7.42 7.41
CA SER A 51 12.08 8.12 8.63
C SER A 51 10.91 8.85 9.28
N ASP A 52 10.09 9.52 8.48
CA ASP A 52 8.86 10.19 8.89
C ASP A 52 7.84 9.24 9.54
N VAL A 53 7.73 8.02 9.04
CA VAL A 53 6.86 6.98 9.63
C VAL A 53 7.37 6.56 10.99
N PHE A 54 8.67 6.31 11.13
CA PHE A 54 9.24 5.87 12.41
C PHE A 54 9.20 6.98 13.46
N ALA A 55 9.47 8.23 13.08
CA ALA A 55 9.35 9.37 13.98
C ALA A 55 7.93 9.47 14.56
N GLU A 56 6.91 9.32 13.72
CA GLU A 56 5.52 9.35 14.18
C GLU A 56 5.14 8.11 14.99
N LEU A 57 5.63 6.93 14.60
CA LEU A 57 5.40 5.69 15.32
C LEU A 57 5.96 5.75 16.74
N PHE A 58 7.16 6.32 16.91
CA PHE A 58 7.78 6.46 18.24
C PHE A 58 6.95 7.33 19.17
N ILE A 59 6.49 8.49 18.69
CA ILE A 59 5.60 9.38 19.46
C ILE A 59 4.31 8.63 19.84
N ALA A 60 3.69 7.94 18.89
CA ALA A 60 2.44 7.22 19.14
C ALA A 60 2.59 6.04 20.13
N VAL A 61 3.75 5.38 20.15
CA VAL A 61 4.06 4.32 21.11
C VAL A 61 4.31 4.89 22.51
N GLU A 62 5.00 6.01 22.61
CA GLU A 62 5.23 6.71 23.89
C GLU A 62 3.95 7.24 24.53
N ASP A 63 2.98 7.66 23.72
CA ASP A 63 1.66 8.11 24.18
C ASP A 63 0.79 6.96 24.74
N GLY A 64 1.27 5.71 24.69
CA GLY A 64 0.86 4.64 25.59
C GLY A 64 -0.45 3.93 25.27
N ASN A 65 -0.95 4.00 24.03
CA ASN A 65 -2.23 3.39 23.66
C ASN A 65 -2.13 2.52 22.39
N VAL A 66 -1.18 1.57 22.39
CA VAL A 66 -0.94 0.70 21.24
C VAL A 66 -1.23 -0.76 21.55
N GLN A 67 -2.30 -1.28 20.96
CA GLN A 67 -2.66 -2.71 21.06
C GLN A 67 -1.87 -3.57 20.08
N ASP A 68 -1.64 -3.07 18.87
CA ASP A 68 -0.86 -3.73 17.82
C ASP A 68 0.02 -2.70 17.10
N VAL A 69 1.31 -2.75 17.39
CA VAL A 69 2.30 -1.83 16.80
C VAL A 69 2.48 -2.05 15.31
N LYS A 70 2.34 -3.28 14.82
CA LYS A 70 2.51 -3.58 13.40
C LYS A 70 1.34 -3.04 12.58
N ALA A 71 0.12 -3.17 13.11
CA ALA A 71 -1.06 -2.54 12.55
C ALA A 71 -0.94 -1.01 12.56
N LEU A 72 -0.52 -0.42 13.70
CA LEU A 72 -0.27 1.02 13.82
C LEU A 72 0.78 1.52 12.80
N ALA A 73 1.93 0.84 12.73
CA ALA A 73 2.99 1.15 11.77
C ALA A 73 2.50 1.07 10.32
N GLY A 74 1.67 0.09 9.99
CA GLY A 74 1.05 -0.02 8.67
C GLY A 74 0.12 1.16 8.35
N THR A 75 -0.68 1.60 9.32
CA THR A 75 -1.58 2.74 9.17
C THR A 75 -0.80 4.04 8.96
N ILE A 76 0.18 4.32 9.82
CA ILE A 76 1.06 5.49 9.70
C ILE A 76 1.80 5.46 8.36
N ALA A 77 2.40 4.31 7.99
CA ALA A 77 3.12 4.14 6.74
C ALA A 77 2.26 4.47 5.53
N ARG A 78 1.05 3.91 5.43
CA ARG A 78 0.15 4.20 4.31
C ARG A 78 -0.22 5.67 4.23
N ARG A 79 -0.59 6.28 5.36
CA ARG A 79 -0.98 7.69 5.42
C ARG A 79 0.16 8.60 4.95
N ARG A 80 1.35 8.47 5.57
CA ARG A 80 2.53 9.27 5.20
C ARG A 80 2.93 9.07 3.75
N THR A 81 2.92 7.83 3.28
CA THR A 81 3.28 7.52 1.89
C THR A 81 2.30 8.12 0.88
N ILE A 82 0.99 8.13 1.17
CA ILE A 82 -0.01 8.77 0.33
C ILE A 82 0.22 10.28 0.27
N ASP A 83 0.52 10.91 1.40
CA ASP A 83 0.79 12.35 1.45
C ASP A 83 2.07 12.71 0.68
N THR A 84 3.15 11.94 0.85
CA THR A 84 4.39 12.11 0.09
C THR A 84 4.15 11.88 -1.41
N PHE A 85 3.42 10.84 -1.78
CA PHE A 85 3.04 10.58 -3.17
C PHE A 85 2.30 11.76 -3.79
N ARG A 86 1.32 12.34 -3.09
CA ARG A 86 0.57 13.52 -3.54
C ARG A 86 1.48 14.72 -3.74
N LYS A 87 2.38 14.99 -2.79
CA LYS A 87 3.36 16.09 -2.89
C LYS A 87 4.26 15.93 -4.12
N LEU A 88 4.87 14.75 -4.29
CA LEU A 88 5.77 14.46 -5.43
C LEU A 88 5.04 14.51 -6.77
N SER A 89 3.78 14.07 -6.81
CA SER A 89 2.96 14.11 -8.02
C SER A 89 2.52 15.54 -8.38
N ALA A 90 2.24 16.39 -7.38
CA ALA A 90 1.85 17.79 -7.58
C ALA A 90 3.02 18.67 -8.05
N SER A 91 4.25 18.39 -7.63
CA SER A 91 5.46 19.13 -8.03
C SER A 91 5.95 18.84 -9.46
N GLY A 92 5.17 18.14 -10.30
CA GLY A 92 5.43 18.05 -11.73
C GLY A 92 6.50 17.05 -12.17
N ARG A 93 6.96 16.13 -11.31
CA ARG A 93 7.87 15.03 -11.72
C ARG A 93 7.18 13.86 -12.46
N LYS A 94 5.85 13.86 -12.53
CA LYS A 94 5.04 13.29 -13.61
C LYS A 94 3.60 13.76 -13.43
N THR A 95 3.01 14.32 -14.48
CA THR A 95 1.63 14.82 -14.48
C THR A 95 0.64 13.77 -13.98
N VAL A 96 -0.04 14.05 -12.87
CA VAL A 96 -1.30 13.38 -12.50
C VAL A 96 -2.35 14.46 -12.26
N SER A 97 -3.33 14.49 -13.17
CA SER A 97 -4.53 15.32 -13.07
C SER A 97 -5.30 14.96 -11.80
N VAL A 98 -5.77 16.01 -11.12
CA VAL A 98 -6.74 15.96 -10.02
C VAL A 98 -8.05 15.41 -10.57
N ASP A 99 -8.22 14.10 -10.51
CA ASP A 99 -9.50 13.40 -10.70
C ASP A 99 -9.36 11.94 -10.18
N ASP A 100 -8.85 11.81 -8.95
CA ASP A 100 -9.04 10.58 -8.16
C ASP A 100 -10.29 10.80 -7.28
N GLU A 101 -11.46 10.83 -7.93
CA GLU A 101 -12.73 10.58 -7.22
C GLU A 101 -12.71 9.11 -6.76
N GLU A 102 -12.39 8.98 -5.47
CA GLU A 102 -12.94 8.04 -4.48
C GLU A 102 -13.25 6.61 -4.98
N PHE A 103 -12.33 5.65 -4.79
CA PHE A 103 -12.67 4.22 -4.75
C PHE A 103 -11.79 3.46 -3.75
N PRO A 104 -12.31 2.36 -3.17
CA PRO A 104 -11.94 1.89 -1.84
C PRO A 104 -10.47 1.53 -1.75
N GLU A 105 -9.87 2.03 -0.67
CA GLU A 105 -8.66 1.52 -0.06
C GLU A 105 -8.59 -0.01 -0.16
N LEU A 106 -7.73 -0.51 -1.03
CA LEU A 106 -7.17 -1.86 -0.88
C LEU A 106 -6.16 -1.78 0.27
N VAL A 107 -6.69 -1.68 1.48
CA VAL A 107 -5.98 -2.03 2.69
C VAL A 107 -6.13 -3.54 2.81
N ASP A 108 -5.05 -4.25 2.54
CA ASP A 108 -4.53 -5.10 3.60
C ASP A 108 -3.02 -5.20 3.55
N ALA A 109 -2.42 -4.90 4.69
CA ALA A 109 -1.06 -5.31 4.97
C ALA A 109 -1.16 -6.79 5.22
N ILE A 110 -0.85 -7.55 4.18
CA ILE A 110 -0.85 -8.99 4.23
C ILE A 110 -0.01 -9.44 5.43
N ASN A 111 -0.69 -10.11 6.36
CA ASN A 111 -0.17 -10.62 7.59
C ASN A 111 1.06 -11.50 7.31
N VAL A 112 2.23 -11.10 7.80
CA VAL A 112 3.52 -11.78 7.53
C VAL A 112 3.61 -13.18 8.18
N GLU A 113 2.60 -13.60 8.97
CA GLU A 113 2.67 -14.88 9.69
C GLU A 113 2.32 -16.14 8.89
N ASN A 114 1.79 -16.05 7.66
CA ASN A 114 1.54 -17.24 6.83
C ASN A 114 2.08 -17.09 5.41
N ALA A 115 3.41 -17.21 5.24
CA ALA A 115 4.04 -17.10 3.91
C ALA A 115 3.50 -18.11 2.86
N SER A 116 2.98 -19.26 3.32
CA SER A 116 2.34 -20.27 2.45
C SER A 116 0.94 -19.84 2.01
N ASP A 117 0.08 -19.42 2.95
CA ASP A 117 -1.29 -18.97 2.64
C ASP A 117 -1.27 -17.70 1.79
N ASN A 118 -0.30 -16.81 2.03
CA ASN A 118 -0.10 -15.61 1.23
C ASN A 118 0.30 -15.90 -0.22
N ASN A 119 1.02 -16.99 -0.49
CA ASN A 119 1.35 -17.39 -1.85
C ASN A 119 0.12 -17.96 -2.59
N GLU A 120 -0.71 -18.71 -1.90
CA GLU A 120 -1.95 -19.25 -2.47
C GLU A 120 -2.94 -18.13 -2.79
N VAL A 121 -3.20 -17.25 -1.82
CA VAL A 121 -4.07 -16.08 -2.00
C VAL A 121 -3.56 -15.19 -3.12
N ARG A 122 -2.24 -14.95 -3.18
CA ARG A 122 -1.63 -14.16 -4.26
C ARG A 122 -1.79 -14.83 -5.62
N ARG A 123 -1.64 -16.15 -5.71
CA ARG A 123 -1.82 -16.90 -6.95
C ARG A 123 -3.26 -16.81 -7.43
N ILE A 124 -4.22 -17.02 -6.52
CA ILE A 124 -5.65 -16.89 -6.81
C ILE A 124 -5.96 -15.48 -7.31
N LEU A 125 -5.48 -14.44 -6.61
CA LEU A 125 -5.69 -13.05 -7.03
C LEU A 125 -5.16 -12.77 -8.44
N ILE A 126 -3.94 -13.23 -8.76
CA ILE A 126 -3.36 -13.05 -10.10
C ILE A 126 -4.18 -13.80 -11.16
N ASN A 127 -4.62 -15.01 -10.85
CA ASN A 127 -5.46 -15.79 -11.77
C ASN A 127 -6.80 -15.10 -12.04
N GLU A 128 -7.46 -14.59 -11.00
CA GLU A 128 -8.72 -13.86 -11.14
C GLU A 128 -8.57 -12.55 -11.92
N ILE A 129 -7.48 -11.80 -11.69
CA ILE A 129 -7.16 -10.62 -12.50
C ILE A 129 -6.97 -10.99 -13.98
N ASN A 130 -6.22 -12.06 -14.26
CA ASN A 130 -5.99 -12.52 -15.63
C ASN A 130 -7.29 -13.02 -16.29
N ALA A 131 -8.18 -13.66 -15.52
CA ALA A 131 -9.47 -14.15 -16.00
C ALA A 131 -10.45 -13.04 -16.43
N LEU A 132 -10.22 -11.78 -16.02
CA LEU A 132 -10.98 -10.63 -16.50
C LEU A 132 -10.82 -10.40 -18.01
N GLY A 133 -9.70 -10.87 -18.59
CA GLY A 133 -9.33 -10.70 -19.99
C GLY A 133 -8.73 -9.34 -20.31
N GLU A 134 -8.19 -9.18 -21.51
CA GLU A 134 -7.70 -7.90 -22.02
C GLU A 134 -8.85 -7.06 -22.59
N PRO A 135 -8.83 -5.72 -22.46
CA PRO A 135 -7.83 -4.88 -21.79
C PRO A 135 -7.98 -4.76 -20.26
N ASP A 136 -8.99 -5.39 -19.65
CA ASP A 136 -9.37 -5.12 -18.25
C ASP A 136 -8.28 -5.54 -17.24
N SER A 137 -7.66 -6.70 -17.45
CA SER A 137 -6.51 -7.17 -16.67
C SER A 137 -5.33 -6.21 -16.73
N THR A 138 -4.92 -5.77 -17.93
CA THR A 138 -3.88 -4.74 -18.11
C THR A 138 -4.27 -3.43 -17.44
N ILE A 139 -5.53 -2.99 -17.55
CA ILE A 139 -5.99 -1.76 -16.89
C ILE A 139 -5.82 -1.87 -15.37
N LEU A 140 -6.23 -2.97 -14.74
CA LEU A 140 -6.07 -3.16 -13.30
C LEU A 140 -4.60 -3.24 -12.88
N ILE A 141 -3.78 -4.00 -13.60
CA ILE A 141 -2.35 -4.10 -13.30
C ILE A 141 -1.68 -2.72 -13.43
N GLN A 142 -1.93 -1.99 -14.52
CA GLN A 142 -1.31 -0.68 -14.72
C GLN A 142 -1.80 0.36 -13.69
N LYS A 143 -3.08 0.32 -13.30
CA LYS A 143 -3.64 1.25 -12.30
C LYS A 143 -3.19 0.92 -10.88
N PHE A 144 -3.26 -0.34 -10.45
CA PHE A 144 -3.06 -0.71 -9.05
C PHE A 144 -1.64 -1.20 -8.74
N TYR A 145 -0.96 -1.85 -9.69
CA TYR A 145 0.42 -2.31 -9.50
C TYR A 145 1.45 -1.25 -9.95
N TYR A 146 1.25 -0.64 -11.11
CA TYR A 146 2.16 0.38 -11.64
C TYR A 146 1.73 1.83 -11.33
N ASN A 147 0.61 2.01 -10.62
CA ASN A 147 0.10 3.30 -10.18
C ASN A 147 -0.02 4.35 -11.33
N ARG A 148 -0.30 3.89 -12.55
CA ARG A 148 -0.44 4.76 -13.73
C ARG A 148 -1.80 5.45 -13.76
N THR A 149 -1.81 6.65 -14.32
CA THR A 149 -3.05 7.40 -14.55
C THR A 149 -3.88 6.77 -15.65
N SER A 150 -5.21 6.99 -15.62
CA SER A 150 -6.10 6.54 -16.70
C SER A 150 -5.68 7.09 -18.07
N ALA A 151 -5.03 8.26 -18.12
CA ALA A 151 -4.48 8.84 -19.34
C ALA A 151 -3.22 8.11 -19.85
N GLU A 152 -2.31 7.70 -18.97
CA GLU A 152 -1.13 6.88 -19.34
C GLU A 152 -1.53 5.47 -19.74
N ILE A 153 -2.50 4.89 -19.04
CA ILE A 153 -3.06 3.57 -19.36
C ILE A 153 -3.74 3.63 -20.72
N ALA A 154 -4.57 4.65 -20.96
CA ALA A 154 -5.25 4.91 -22.23
C ALA A 154 -4.29 4.85 -23.45
N LYS A 155 -3.09 5.44 -23.32
CA LYS A 155 -2.06 5.36 -24.37
C LYS A 155 -1.56 3.93 -24.60
N THR A 156 -1.43 3.16 -23.53
CA THR A 156 -0.93 1.76 -23.56
C THR A 156 -1.96 0.82 -24.19
N VAL A 157 -3.23 0.92 -23.78
CA VAL A 157 -4.32 0.04 -24.25
C VAL A 157 -5.05 0.60 -25.48
N ARG A 158 -4.61 1.75 -26.03
CA ARG A 158 -5.21 2.45 -27.18
C ARG A 158 -6.70 2.78 -26.99
N MET A 159 -7.03 3.33 -25.83
CA MET A 159 -8.39 3.73 -25.45
C MET A 159 -8.43 5.20 -25.02
N THR A 160 -9.62 5.75 -24.76
CA THR A 160 -9.74 7.06 -24.10
C THR A 160 -9.63 6.91 -22.58
N ALA A 161 -9.15 7.95 -21.88
CA ALA A 161 -9.06 7.93 -20.41
C ALA A 161 -10.42 7.70 -19.73
N SER A 162 -11.51 8.22 -20.31
CA SER A 162 -12.88 7.98 -19.83
C SER A 162 -13.28 6.50 -19.96
N SER A 163 -12.96 5.87 -21.09
CA SER A 163 -13.23 4.44 -21.29
C SER A 163 -12.42 3.56 -20.33
N VAL A 164 -11.14 3.92 -20.08
CA VAL A 164 -10.29 3.26 -19.08
C VAL A 164 -10.90 3.36 -17.69
N ARG A 165 -11.36 4.54 -17.25
CA ARG A 165 -12.03 4.70 -15.94
C ARG A 165 -13.25 3.80 -15.82
N SER A 166 -14.15 3.87 -16.80
CA SER A 166 -15.39 3.09 -16.80
C SER A 166 -15.12 1.56 -16.81
N ARG A 167 -14.09 1.12 -17.56
CA ARG A 167 -13.66 -0.29 -17.53
C ARG A 167 -13.01 -0.68 -16.22
N CYS A 168 -12.17 0.16 -15.64
CA CYS A 168 -11.53 -0.09 -14.36
C CYS A 168 -12.56 -0.35 -13.26
N THR A 169 -13.62 0.46 -13.18
CA THR A 169 -14.71 0.27 -12.22
C THR A 169 -15.41 -1.08 -12.41
N ARG A 170 -15.86 -1.39 -13.63
CA ARG A 170 -16.53 -2.67 -13.92
C ARG A 170 -15.62 -3.88 -13.70
N ALA A 171 -14.34 -3.77 -14.06
CA ALA A 171 -13.35 -4.82 -13.84
C ALA A 171 -13.13 -5.09 -12.35
N MET A 172 -13.07 -4.04 -11.52
CA MET A 172 -12.99 -4.17 -10.07
C MET A 172 -14.24 -4.80 -9.46
N GLU A 173 -15.43 -4.46 -9.93
CA GLU A 173 -16.68 -5.10 -9.49
C GLU A 173 -16.68 -6.60 -9.81
N ARG A 174 -16.32 -6.97 -11.04
CA ARG A 174 -16.19 -8.37 -11.46
C ARG A 174 -15.16 -9.12 -10.61
N LEU A 175 -14.01 -8.50 -10.36
CA LEU A 175 -12.95 -9.08 -9.54
C LEU A 175 -13.43 -9.34 -8.11
N ARG A 176 -14.12 -8.37 -7.50
CA ARG A 176 -14.71 -8.53 -6.15
C ARG A 176 -15.72 -9.67 -6.10
N THR A 177 -16.61 -9.76 -7.08
CA THR A 177 -17.59 -10.85 -7.17
C THR A 177 -16.90 -12.21 -7.28
N SER A 178 -15.87 -12.32 -8.10
CA SER A 178 -15.14 -13.58 -8.29
C SER A 178 -14.39 -14.01 -7.02
N LEU A 179 -13.67 -13.09 -6.38
CA LEU A 179 -12.95 -13.35 -5.13
C LEU A 179 -13.90 -13.73 -3.99
N THR A 180 -15.07 -13.08 -3.90
CA THR A 180 -16.10 -13.41 -2.91
C THR A 180 -16.65 -14.83 -3.11
N ALA A 181 -16.88 -15.23 -4.37
CA ALA A 181 -17.42 -16.57 -4.69
C ALA A 181 -16.48 -17.72 -4.27
N ILE A 182 -15.18 -17.46 -4.19
CA ILE A 182 -14.16 -18.43 -3.77
C ILE A 182 -13.73 -18.26 -2.30
N GLY A 183 -14.50 -17.50 -1.52
CA GLY A 183 -14.29 -17.36 -0.07
C GLY A 183 -13.18 -16.38 0.31
N ILE A 184 -12.63 -15.61 -0.63
CA ILE A 184 -11.71 -14.51 -0.34
C ILE A 184 -12.54 -13.26 -0.11
N THR A 185 -12.94 -13.06 1.13
CA THR A 185 -13.66 -11.88 1.60
C THR A 185 -12.83 -11.20 2.67
N ARG A 186 -12.54 -9.91 2.45
CA ARG A 186 -11.88 -8.95 3.36
C ARG A 186 -11.13 -9.59 4.54
#